data_AF-A0A969TMI7-F1
#
_entry.id   AF-A0A969TMI7-F1
#
_cell.length_a   1.000
_cell.length_b   1.000
_cell.length_c   1.000
_cell.angle_alpha   90.00
_cell.angle_beta   90.00
_cell.angle_gamma   90.00
#
_symmetry.space_group_name_H-M   'P 1'
#
loop_
_entity.id
_entity.type
_entity.pdbx_description
1 polymer ?
#
loop_
_entity_poly.entity_id
_entity_poly.type
_entity_poly.pdbx_seq_one_letter_code
_entity_poly.pdbx_strand_id
1 'polypeptide(L)' 'MNTHVSLLVEIPEILHESLGNYLEMRPDWDQDRVITAALSLFLLQTILKPLPKNYTIVKRPASI' A
#
# COMPACT_ATOMS: atom_id res chain seq x y z
N MET A 1 -9.37 -2.60 -24.04
CA MET A 1 -9.61 -2.18 -22.65
C MET A 1 -8.35 -1.45 -22.19
N ASN A 2 -8.44 -0.20 -21.72
CA ASN A 2 -7.28 0.49 -21.16
C ASN A 2 -6.93 -0.19 -19.83
N THR A 3 -5.83 -0.94 -19.81
CA THR A 3 -5.38 -1.73 -18.66
C THR A 3 -4.59 -0.90 -17.64
N HIS A 4 -4.31 0.37 -17.95
CA HIS A 4 -3.56 1.29 -17.11
C HIS A 4 -4.43 2.50 -16.75
N VAL A 5 -4.42 2.85 -15.48
CA VAL A 5 -5.05 4.06 -14.93
C VAL A 5 -3.91 4.94 -14.45
N SER A 6 -3.83 6.17 -14.96
CA SER A 6 -2.85 7.15 -14.48
C SER A 6 -3.17 7.53 -13.03
N LEU A 7 -2.16 7.44 -12.16
CA LEU A 7 -2.26 7.78 -10.76
C LEU A 7 -1.34 8.95 -10.47
N LEU A 8 -1.89 10.05 -9.94
CA LEU A 8 -1.11 11.16 -9.39
C LEU A 8 -1.22 11.10 -7.87
N VAL A 9 -0.07 11.03 -7.19
CA VAL A 9 -0.01 10.95 -5.74
C VAL A 9 1.18 11.75 -5.24
N GLU A 10 0.99 12.47 -4.14
CA GLU A 10 2.06 13.15 -3.43
C GLU A 10 2.66 12.19 -2.41
N ILE A 11 4.00 12.11 -2.39
CA ILE A 11 4.73 11.29 -1.42
C ILE A 11 5.73 12.16 -0.64
N PRO A 12 6.02 11.84 0.64
CA PRO A 12 7.09 12.47 1.40
C PRO A 12 8.44 12.41 0.66
N GLU A 13 9.21 13.50 0.73
CA GLU A 13 10.51 13.65 0.06
C GLU A 13 11.49 12.52 0.41
N ILE A 14 11.55 12.13 1.69
CA ILE A 14 12.39 11.01 2.17
C ILE A 14 12.08 9.69 1.47
N LEU A 15 10.81 9.44 1.12
CA LEU A 15 10.41 8.23 0.39
C LEU A 15 10.75 8.34 -1.09
N HIS A 16 10.63 9.53 -1.67
CA HIS A 16 11.05 9.80 -3.03
C HIS A 16 12.57 9.59 -3.20
N GLU A 17 13.39 10.13 -2.29
CA GLU A 17 14.84 9.91 -2.30
C GLU A 17 15.19 8.43 -2.16
N SER A 18 14.53 7.73 -1.22
CA SER A 18 14.74 6.29 -1.02
C SER A 18 14.37 5.47 -2.27
N LEU A 19 13.29 5.85 -2.97
CA LEU A 19 12.88 5.24 -4.23
C LEU A 19 13.91 5.47 -5.32
N GLY A 20 14.42 6.70 -5.46
CA GLY A 20 15.48 7.04 -6.41
C GLY A 20 16.71 6.17 -6.21
N ASN A 21 17.22 6.11 -4.97
CA ASN A 21 18.37 5.28 -4.62
C ASN A 21 18.14 3.79 -4.94
N TYR A 22 16.92 3.28 -4.73
CA TYR A 22 16.58 1.90 -5.06
C TYR A 22 16.58 1.62 -6.56
N LEU A 23 16.11 2.57 -7.38
CA LEU A 23 16.09 2.47 -8.84
C LEU A 23 17.51 2.57 -9.43
N GLU A 24 18.37 3.42 -8.87
CA GLU A 24 19.79 3.51 -9.29
C GLU A 24 20.53 2.18 -9.15
N MET A 25 20.20 1.38 -8.13
CA MET A 25 20.79 0.06 -7.92
C MET A 25 20.20 -1.02 -8.82
N ARG A 26 19.09 -0.74 -9.52
CA ARG A 26 18.34 -1.73 -10.32
C ARG A 26 17.82 -1.11 -11.63
N PRO A 27 18.65 -1.10 -12.70
CA PRO A 27 18.27 -0.48 -13.98
C PRO A 27 17.07 -1.16 -14.67
N ASP A 28 16.73 -2.40 -14.32
CA ASP A 28 15.56 -3.12 -14.83
C ASP A 28 14.23 -2.74 -14.14
N TRP A 29 14.28 -1.86 -13.13
CA TRP A 29 13.11 -1.41 -12.39
C TRP A 29 12.78 0.03 -12.75
N ASP A 30 11.48 0.31 -12.78
CA ASP A 30 10.92 1.64 -12.97
C ASP A 30 10.02 1.98 -11.79
N GLN A 31 9.81 3.27 -11.55
CA GLN A 31 8.92 3.79 -10.52
C GLN A 31 7.54 3.13 -10.52
N ASP A 32 6.89 2.98 -11.69
CA ASP A 32 5.57 2.35 -11.79
C ASP A 32 5.60 0.88 -11.30
N ARG A 33 6.69 0.18 -11.60
CA ARG A 33 6.88 -1.23 -11.22
C ARG A 33 7.10 -1.37 -9.73
N VAL A 34 7.90 -0.49 -9.12
CA VAL A 34 8.13 -0.47 -7.67
C VAL A 34 6.83 -0.16 -6.94
N ILE A 35 6.10 0.87 -7.38
CA ILE A 35 4.82 1.28 -6.76
C ILE A 35 3.79 0.17 -6.89
N THR A 36 3.66 -0.45 -8.07
CA THR A 36 2.71 -1.56 -8.27
C THR A 36 3.03 -2.76 -7.38
N ALA A 37 4.31 -3.11 -7.23
CA ALA A 37 4.74 -4.19 -6.35
C ALA A 37 4.48 -3.85 -4.88
N ALA A 38 4.82 -2.63 -4.45
CA ALA A 38 4.59 -2.16 -3.09
C ALA A 38 3.10 -2.12 -2.74
N LEU A 39 2.25 -1.63 -3.65
CA LEU A 39 0.80 -1.63 -3.49
C LEU A 39 0.25 -3.05 -3.40
N SER A 40 0.67 -3.96 -4.28
CA SER A 40 0.23 -5.36 -4.26
C SER A 40 0.62 -6.04 -2.94
N LEU A 41 1.85 -5.81 -2.48
CA LEU A 41 2.35 -6.30 -1.19
C LEU A 41 1.55 -5.72 -0.03
N PHE A 42 1.31 -4.41 -0.03
CA PHE A 42 0.55 -3.73 1.02
C PHE A 42 -0.90 -4.23 1.07
N LEU A 43 -1.56 -4.37 -0.07
CA LEU A 43 -2.91 -4.91 -0.15
C LEU A 43 -2.95 -6.35 0.37
N LEU A 44 -1.99 -7.19 -0.02
CA LEU A 44 -1.89 -8.55 0.50
C LEU A 44 -1.66 -8.56 2.02
N GLN A 45 -0.74 -7.74 2.53
CA GLN A 45 -0.40 -7.69 3.96
C GLN A 45 -1.52 -7.09 4.83
N THR A 46 -2.26 -6.10 4.33
CA THR A 46 -3.38 -5.50 5.06
C THR A 46 -4.58 -6.42 5.13
N ILE A 47 -4.89 -7.14 4.04
CA ILE A 47 -5.92 -8.17 4.02
C ILE A 47 -5.53 -9.35 4.93
N LEU A 48 -4.23 -9.66 5.01
CA LEU A 48 -3.69 -10.73 5.85
C LEU A 48 -3.33 -10.29 7.28
N LYS A 49 -3.60 -9.05 7.71
CA LYS A 49 -3.52 -8.68 9.13
C LYS A 49 -4.84 -9.09 9.79
N PRO A 50 -4.92 -10.27 10.45
CA PRO A 50 -6.08 -10.56 11.26
C PRO A 50 -6.22 -9.47 12.31
N LEU A 51 -7.46 -9.01 12.51
CA LEU A 51 -7.82 -8.13 13.61
C LEU A 51 -7.17 -8.69 14.90
N PRO A 52 -6.47 -7.87 15.71
CA PRO A 52 -6.04 -8.30 17.03
C PRO A 52 -7.24 -8.92 17.76
N LYS A 53 -7.02 -10.08 18.38
CA LYS A 53 -8.05 -10.94 19.01
C LYS A 53 -8.86 -10.26 20.13
N ASN A 54 -8.60 -8.98 20.41
CA ASN A 54 -9.16 -8.19 21.50
C ASN A 54 -10.14 -7.10 21.01
N TYR A 55 -10.64 -7.16 19.77
CA TYR A 55 -11.81 -6.36 19.41
C TYR A 55 -13.04 -6.94 20.10
N THR A 56 -13.39 -6.35 21.24
CA THR A 56 -14.74 -6.51 21.81
C THR A 56 -15.70 -5.91 20.79
N ILE A 57 -16.47 -6.76 20.10
CA ILE A 57 -17.66 -6.30 19.39
C ILE A 57 -18.54 -5.69 20.48
N VAL A 58 -18.52 -4.37 20.58
CA VAL A 58 -19.46 -3.64 21.43
C VAL A 58 -20.81 -3.86 20.79
N LYS A 59 -21.51 -4.92 21.22
CA LYS A 59 -22.91 -5.13 20.87
C LYS A 59 -23.63 -3.91 21.42
N ARG A 60 -23.98 -2.97 20.54
CA ARG A 60 -24.83 -1.85 20.88
C ARG A 60 -26.09 -2.46 21.51
N PRO A 61 -26.42 -2.16 22.78
CA PRO A 61 -27.65 -2.68 23.35
C PRO A 61 -28.79 -2.18 22.47
N ALA A 62 -29.65 -3.11 22.04
CA ALA A 62 -30.90 -2.74 21.39
C ALA A 62 -31.63 -1.80 22.35
N SER A 63 -31.79 -0.54 21.95
CA SER A 63 -32.63 0.41 22.67
C SER A 63 -34.01 -0.21 22.79
N ILE A 64 -34.44 -0.33 24.05
CA ILE A 64 -35.75 -0.80 24.51
C ILE A 64 -36.84 0.10 23.93
#